data_AF-A0A1X4IYG9-F1
#
_entry.id   AF-A0A1X4IYG9-F1
#
_cell.length_a   1.000
_cell.length_b   1.000
_cell.length_c   1.000
_cell.angle_alpha   90.00
_cell.angle_beta   90.00
_cell.angle_gamma   90.00
#
_symmetry.space_group_name_H-M   'P 1'
#
loop_
_entity.id
_entity.type
_entity.pdbx_description
1 polymer ?
#
loop_
_entity_poly.entity_id
_entity_poly.type
_entity_poly.pdbx_seq_one_letter_code
_entity_poly.pdbx_strand_id
1 'polypeptide(L)' 'MATPSSQASAKNLAMTLLREARAAGWARAKLEVRPDGSVTVDAGMTDLNGDDDFMSRDLRMGK' A
#
# COMPACT_ATOMS: atom_id res chain seq x y z
N MET A 1 28.67 -7.89 -19.35
CA MET A 1 28.03 -7.56 -18.07
C MET A 1 26.56 -7.32 -18.37
N ALA A 2 25.65 -8.16 -17.87
CA ALA A 2 24.23 -7.99 -18.14
C ALA A 2 23.73 -6.74 -17.40
N THR A 3 23.29 -5.73 -18.12
CA THR A 3 22.63 -4.56 -17.54
C THR A 3 21.39 -5.06 -16.80
N PRO A 4 21.21 -4.71 -15.51
CA PRO A 4 19.99 -5.08 -14.81
C PRO A 4 18.82 -4.50 -15.59
N SER A 5 17.84 -5.34 -15.93
CA SER A 5 16.64 -4.86 -16.61
C SER A 5 16.01 -3.76 -15.75
N SER A 6 15.43 -2.74 -16.39
CA SER A 6 14.72 -1.65 -15.69
C SER A 6 13.73 -2.21 -14.66
N GLN A 7 13.10 -3.35 -14.99
CA GLN A 7 12.25 -4.13 -14.09
C GLN A 7 12.97 -4.63 -12.82
N ALA A 8 14.19 -5.16 -12.93
CA ALA A 8 14.97 -5.63 -11.78
C ALA A 8 15.37 -4.46 -10.85
N SER A 9 15.73 -3.31 -11.44
CA SER A 9 16.02 -2.10 -10.67
C SER A 9 14.77 -1.58 -9.94
N ALA A 10 13.62 -1.53 -10.62
CA ALA A 10 12.35 -1.12 -10.03
C ALA A 10 11.91 -2.05 -8.88
N LYS A 11 12.08 -3.37 -9.04
CA LYS A 11 11.81 -4.34 -7.97
C LYS A 11 12.70 -4.15 -6.74
N ASN A 12 14.00 -3.92 -6.95
CA ASN A 12 14.92 -3.68 -5.83
C ASN A 12 14.58 -2.39 -5.08
N LEU A 13 14.30 -1.30 -5.81
CA LEU A 13 13.87 -0.04 -5.21
C LEU A 13 12.58 -0.22 -4.41
N ALA A 14 11.61 -0.94 -4.97
CA ALA A 14 10.34 -1.25 -4.31
C ALA A 14 10.54 -2.03 -2.99
N MET A 15 11.41 -3.05 -3.00
CA MET A 15 11.70 -3.82 -1.79
C MET A 15 12.39 -2.99 -0.71
N THR A 16 13.31 -2.10 -1.10
CA THR A 16 13.96 -1.17 -0.16
C THR A 16 12.94 -0.23 0.46
N LEU A 17 12.09 0.40 -0.36
CA LEU A 17 11.05 1.32 0.12
C LEU A 17 10.09 0.63 1.10
N LEU A 18 9.64 -0.59 0.78
CA LEU A 18 8.76 -1.36 1.66
C LEU A 18 9.42 -1.69 3.00
N ARG A 19 10.72 -2.01 2.99
CA ARG A 19 11.48 -2.29 4.22
C ARG A 19 11.60 -1.03 5.09
N GLU A 20 11.94 0.10 4.50
CA GLU A 20 12.09 1.37 5.22
C GLU A 20 10.75 1.87 5.75
N ALA A 21 9.67 1.76 4.96
CA ALA A 21 8.31 2.07 5.40
C ALA A 21 7.90 1.25 6.63
N ARG A 22 8.19 -0.06 6.64
CA ARG A 22 7.92 -0.92 7.81
C ARG A 22 8.75 -0.52 9.02
N ALA A 23 10.04 -0.18 8.82
CA ALA A 23 10.91 0.28 9.90
C ALA A 23 10.46 1.64 10.47
N ALA A 24 9.88 2.50 9.63
CA ALA A 24 9.28 3.78 10.02
C ALA A 24 7.90 3.64 10.68
N GLY A 25 7.41 2.41 10.88
CA GLY A 25 6.13 2.15 11.55
C GLY A 25 4.91 2.37 10.67
N TRP A 26 5.04 2.34 9.34
CA TRP A 26 3.87 2.39 8.46
C TRP A 26 3.06 1.10 8.62
N ALA A 27 1.82 1.24 9.08
CA ALA A 27 0.89 0.14 9.27
C ALA A 27 0.65 -0.62 7.96
N ARG A 28 0.59 0.12 6.84
CA ARG A 28 0.39 -0.42 5.50
C ARG A 28 1.38 0.18 4.51
N ALA A 29 2.01 -0.69 3.74
CA ALA A 29 2.81 -0.33 2.58
C ALA A 29 2.61 -1.41 1.51
N LYS A 30 1.92 -1.05 0.42
CA LYS A 30 1.68 -1.89 -0.75
C LYS A 30 2.28 -1.19 -1.97
N LEU A 31 3.00 -1.96 -2.78
CA LEU A 31 3.60 -1.46 -4.00
C LEU A 31 3.17 -2.36 -5.15
N GLU A 32 2.60 -1.75 -6.19
CA GLU A 32 2.18 -2.42 -7.41
C GLU A 32 3.02 -1.90 -8.57
N VAL A 33 3.70 -2.80 -9.27
CA VAL A 33 4.42 -2.51 -10.51
C VAL A 33 3.60 -3.05 -11.66
N ARG A 34 3.09 -2.14 -12.49
CA ARG A 34 2.27 -2.50 -13.65
C ARG A 34 3.14 -2.85 -14.86
N PRO A 35 2.62 -3.63 -15.82
CA PRO A 35 3.37 -4.06 -17.01
C PRO A 35 3.80 -2.91 -17.94
N ASP A 36 3.11 -1.77 -17.87
CA ASP A 36 3.44 -0.53 -18.59
C ASP A 36 4.61 0.24 -17.93
N GLY A 37 5.14 -0.26 -16.82
CA GLY A 37 6.25 0.35 -16.08
C GLY A 37 5.80 1.37 -15.04
N SER A 38 4.50 1.64 -14.91
CA SER A 38 3.99 2.52 -13.87
C SER A 38 4.03 1.84 -12.49
N VAL A 39 4.28 2.63 -11.44
CA VAL A 39 4.40 2.16 -10.06
C VAL A 39 3.38 2.89 -9.19
N THR A 40 2.54 2.14 -8.50
CA THR A 40 1.60 2.68 -7.51
C THR A 40 2.06 2.29 -6.12
N VAL A 41 2.18 3.28 -5.22
CA VAL A 41 2.54 3.06 -3.82
C VAL A 41 1.36 3.49 -2.95
N ASP A 42 0.83 2.55 -2.19
CA ASP A 42 -0.24 2.77 -1.21
C ASP A 42 0.38 2.60 0.18
N ALA A 43 0.53 3.71 0.88
CA ALA A 43 1.27 3.81 2.12
C ALA A 43 0.50 4.62 3.15
N GLY A 44 0.36 4.08 4.36
CA GLY A 44 -0.37 4.71 5.43
C GLY A 44 0.22 4.38 6.80
N MET A 45 0.30 5.39 7.66
CA MET A 45 0.64 5.21 9.08
C MET A 45 -0.52 4.65 9.91
N THR A 46 -1.74 4.72 9.39
CA THR A 46 -2.96 4.22 10.01
C THR A 46 -3.51 3.04 9.24
N ASP A 47 -4.06 2.06 9.95
CA ASP A 47 -4.83 0.98 9.34
C ASP A 47 -6.12 1.57 8.74
N LEU A 48 -6.44 1.23 7.49
CA LEU A 48 -7.73 1.59 6.88
C LEU A 48 -8.89 0.78 7.47
N ASN A 49 -8.61 -0.15 8.40
CA ASN A 49 -9.61 -0.89 9.16
C ASN A 49 -10.27 -0.04 10.28
N GLY A 50 -10.24 1.29 10.16
CA GLY A 50 -11.32 2.13 10.66
C GLY A 50 -12.50 1.98 9.71
N ASP A 51 -13.11 0.80 9.69
CA ASP A 51 -14.48 0.63 9.22
C ASP A 51 -15.28 1.68 10.00
N ASP A 52 -15.78 2.69 9.31
CA ASP A 52 -16.68 3.69 9.84
C ASP A 52 -17.97 2.94 10.25
N ASP A 53 -17.93 2.29 11.40
CA ASP A 53 -19.06 1.61 12.06
C ASP A 53 -20.13 2.64 12.51
N PHE A 54 -20.02 3.88 12.02
CA PHE A 54 -20.98 4.96 12.14
C PHE A 54 -22.22 4.77 11.24
N MET A 55 -22.15 3.92 10.21
CA MET A 55 -23.26 3.73 9.26
C MET A 55 -24.10 2.46 9.49
N SER A 56 -23.70 1.57 10.40
CA SER A 56 -24.29 0.22 10.50
C SER A 56 -25.39 0.04 11.55
N ARG A 57 -25.65 1.02 12.43
CA ARG A 57 -26.53 0.81 13.61
C ARG A 57 -27.79 1.66 13.75
N ASP A 58 -27.87 2.86 13.17
CA ASP A 58 -28.98 3.77 13.51
C ASP A 58 -30.09 3.91 12.45
N LEU A 59 -30.03 3.21 11.32
CA LEU A 59 -31.09 3.25 10.30
C LEU A 59 -32.21 2.21 10.50
N ARG A 60 -32.59 1.93 11.75
CA ARG A 60 -33.82 1.18 12.07
C ARG A 60 -34.85 2.09 12.74
N MET A 61 -35.21 3.18 12.05
CA MET A 61 -36.46 3.90 12.31
C MET A 61 -37.62 2.97 11.93
N GLY A 62 -38.19 2.30 12.92
CA GLY A 62 -39.27 1.34 12.74
C GLY A 62 -39.96 1.01 14.04
N LYS A 63 -40.68 1.99 14.61
CA LYS A 63 -42.00 1.80 15.22
C LYS A 63 -42.71 3.14 15.42
#